data_AF-A0A971E2V5-F1
#
_entry.id   AF-A0A971E2V5-F1
#
_cell.length_a   1.000
_cell.length_b   1.000
_cell.length_c   1.000
_cell.angle_alpha   90.00
_cell.angle_beta   90.00
_cell.angle_gamma   90.00
#
_symmetry.space_group_name_H-M   'P 1'
#
loop_
_entity.id
_entity.type
_entity.pdbx_description
1 polymer ?
#
loop_
_entity_poly.entity_id
_entity_poly.type
_entity_poly.pdbx_seq_one_letter_code
_entity_poly.pdbx_strand_id
1 'polypeptide(L)' 'MVLTADFFWRIFEMTGSITAYLLYREFSLQ' A
#
# COMPACT_ATOMS: atom_id res chain seq x y z
N MET A 1 12.33 2.02 -0.91
CA MET A 1 11.05 2.59 -0.44
C MET A 1 9.94 2.37 -1.46
N VAL A 2 10.13 2.69 -2.75
CA VAL A 2 9.13 2.47 -3.82
C VAL A 2 8.57 1.04 -3.90
N LEU A 3 9.42 0.01 -3.78
CA LEU A 3 8.99 -1.40 -3.84
C LEU A 3 7.99 -1.81 -2.74
N THR A 4 8.07 -1.19 -1.56
CA THR A 4 7.22 -1.53 -0.42
C THR A 4 5.83 -0.90 -0.56
N ALA A 5 5.77 0.34 -1.04
CA ALA A 5 4.50 1.03 -1.31
C ALA A 5 3.71 0.31 -2.42
N ASP A 6 4.37 -0.02 -3.54
CA ASP A 6 3.74 -0.70 -4.69
C ASP A 6 3.14 -2.07 -4.30
N PHE A 7 3.79 -2.78 -3.38
CA PHE A 7 3.28 -4.05 -2.83
C PHE A 7 1.94 -3.87 -2.10
N PHE A 8 1.85 -2.89 -1.20
CA PHE A 8 0.62 -2.62 -0.46
C PHE A 8 -0.49 -2.05 -1.35
N TRP A 9 -0.13 -1.28 -2.37
CA TRP A 9 -1.06 -0.83 -3.39
C TRP A 9 -1.73 -2.01 -4.11
N ARG A 10 -0.94 -2.98 -4.60
CA ARG A 10 -1.49 -4.18 -5.27
C ARG A 10 -2.36 -5.04 -4.35
N ILE A 11 -2.01 -5.16 -3.07
CA ILE A 11 -2.86 -5.87 -2.10
C ILE A 11 -4.20 -5.16 -1.93
N PHE A 12 -4.19 -3.82 -1.82
CA PHE A 12 -5.42 -3.05 -1.74
C PHE A 12 -6.29 -3.24 -3.00
N GLU A 13 -5.70 -3.17 -4.20
CA GLU A 13 -6.45 -3.40 -5.46
C GLU A 13 -7.09 -4.78 -5.52
N MET A 14 -6.44 -5.82 -5.01
CA MET A 14 -6.96 -7.19 -5.04
C MET A 14 -7.97 -7.50 -3.93
N THR A 15 -7.89 -6.82 -2.78
CA THR A 15 -8.64 -7.21 -1.57
C THR A 15 -9.62 -6.15 -1.07
N GLY A 16 -9.46 -4.89 -1.48
CA GLY A 16 -10.16 -3.74 -0.90
C GLY A 16 -9.77 -3.46 0.56
N SER A 17 -8.70 -4.06 1.08
CA SER A 17 -8.28 -3.90 2.48
C SER A 17 -7.87 -2.48 2.81
N ILE A 18 -8.64 -1.80 3.66
CA ILE A 18 -8.34 -0.44 4.16
C ILE A 18 -6.97 -0.38 4.84
N THR A 19 -6.57 -1.43 5.57
CA THR A 19 -5.26 -1.50 6.22
C THR A 19 -4.13 -1.47 5.19
N ALA A 20 -4.28 -2.16 4.05
CA ALA A 20 -3.28 -2.13 2.98
C ALA A 20 -3.16 -0.73 2.37
N TYR A 21 -4.28 -0.01 2.19
CA TYR A 21 -4.26 1.37 1.73
C TYR A 21 -3.55 2.31 2.70
N LEU A 22 -3.79 2.18 4.01
CA LEU A 22 -3.11 2.99 5.03
C LEU A 22 -1.59 2.76 5.01
N LEU A 23 -1.16 1.50 4.91
CA LEU A 23 0.26 1.15 4.81
C LEU A 23 0.90 1.68 3.52
N TYR A 24 0.25 1.52 2.37
CA TYR A 24 0.68 2.15 1.12
C TYR A 24 0.88 3.65 1.30
N ARG A 25 -0.07 4.32 1.96
CA ARG A 25 -0.03 5.77 2.14
C ARG A 25 1.11 6.22 3.04
N GLU A 26 1.42 5.49 4.13
CA GLU A 26 2.57 5.78 4.97
C GLU A 26 3.90 5.57 4.24
N PHE A 27 4.06 4.43 3.56
CA PHE A 27 5.29 4.12 2.84
C PHE A 27 5.50 4.93 1.56
N SER A 28 4.43 5.49 0.99
CA SER A 28 4.51 6.38 -0.18
C SER A 28 4.89 7.82 0.20
N LEU A 29 4.77 8.21 1.48
CA LEU A 29 5.10 9.55 1.97
C LEU A 29 6.52 9.63 2.56
N GLN A 30 7.25 8.52 2.63
CA GLN A 30 8.67 8.41 2.99
C GLN A 30 9.56 8.41 1.75
#